data_AF-A0A0N8SXP9-F1
#
_entry.id   AF-A0A0N8SXP9-F1
#
_cell.length_a   1.000
_cell.length_b   1.000
_cell.length_c   1.000
_cell.angle_alpha   90.00
_cell.angle_beta   90.00
_cell.angle_gamma   90.00
#
_symmetry.space_group_name_H-M   'P 1'
#
loop_
_entity.id
_entity.type
_entity.pdbx_description
1 polymer ?
#
loop_
_entity_poly.entity_id
_entity_poly.type
_entity_poly.pdbx_seq_one_letter_code
_entity_poly.pdbx_strand_id
1 'polypeptide(L)'
;FVQNLTDPCRIFLPEDGYEVGKPWPLSTHQLRRSLALYGSSSGFVSLPSVSKQFKHFTKQLAKYYANNFEKIKTIFGSYDPETREFTLPNTHFLYEFQLAMPMQMAYELIADVLGEMPLYGGGGAQIQAQRERIASNQITVVEFREDTMKGFKSGEFSYRSTFLGSCTKNGDCDTYMLGQVTTCLTCDGAAISLIKLKAEIESGERELLAYAVGSGERQILERELDTMKSFYAKHKAKENCKQ
;
A
#
# COMPACT_ATOMS: atom_id res chain seq x y z
N PHE A 1 -25.04 -30.00 22.03
CA PHE A 1 -25.09 -28.98 23.11
C PHE A 1 -24.72 -27.62 22.51
N VAL A 2 -25.70 -26.91 21.96
CA VAL A 2 -25.52 -25.54 21.48
C VAL A 2 -25.61 -24.62 22.70
N GLN A 3 -24.48 -24.38 23.37
CA GLN A 3 -24.42 -23.31 24.36
C GLN A 3 -24.45 -21.99 23.57
N ASN A 4 -25.57 -21.28 23.64
CA ASN A 4 -25.65 -19.87 23.27
C ASN A 4 -24.68 -19.09 24.19
N LEU A 5 -23.45 -18.91 23.71
CA LEU A 5 -22.35 -18.23 24.41
C LEU A 5 -22.43 -16.70 24.30
N THR A 6 -23.50 -16.16 23.73
CA THR A 6 -23.87 -14.74 23.85
C THR A 6 -24.92 -14.62 24.93
N ASP A 7 -24.62 -13.87 25.97
CA ASP A 7 -25.53 -13.56 27.08
C ASP A 7 -26.77 -12.84 26.50
N PRO A 8 -27.93 -13.52 26.40
CA PRO A 8 -29.14 -12.92 25.82
C PRO A 8 -29.70 -11.82 26.71
N CYS A 9 -29.21 -11.70 27.96
CA CYS A 9 -29.61 -10.69 28.91
C CYS A 9 -28.73 -9.44 28.86
N ARG A 10 -27.68 -9.40 28.01
CA ARG A 10 -26.85 -8.19 27.88
C ARG A 10 -27.63 -7.10 27.15
N ILE A 11 -28.10 -6.12 27.91
CA ILE A 11 -28.67 -4.88 27.38
C ILE A 11 -27.49 -4.04 26.87
N PHE A 12 -27.38 -3.91 25.54
CA PHE A 12 -26.44 -2.97 24.92
C PHE A 12 -27.02 -1.56 25.12
N LEU A 13 -26.63 -0.91 26.21
CA LEU A 13 -27.06 0.45 26.49
C LEU A 13 -26.42 1.44 25.50
N PRO A 14 -27.10 2.53 25.14
CA PRO A 14 -26.54 3.60 24.29
C PRO A 14 -25.31 4.30 24.90
N GLU A 15 -25.05 4.12 26.19
CA GLU A 15 -24.00 4.82 26.94
C GLU A 15 -22.57 4.37 26.60
N ASP A 16 -22.39 3.30 25.81
CA ASP A 16 -21.08 2.76 25.43
C ASP A 16 -20.35 3.59 24.34
N GLY A 17 -20.85 4.79 24.00
CA GLY A 17 -20.22 5.68 23.02
C GLY A 17 -20.40 5.26 21.56
N TYR A 18 -21.34 4.34 21.29
CA TYR A 18 -21.68 3.88 19.94
C TYR A 18 -23.00 4.51 19.50
N GLU A 19 -22.94 5.51 18.62
CA GLU A 19 -24.11 6.16 18.02
C GLU A 19 -24.02 6.15 16.50
N VAL A 20 -25.17 5.99 15.84
CA VAL A 20 -25.27 6.04 14.37
C VAL A 20 -24.89 7.45 13.89
N GLY A 21 -23.90 7.53 12.99
CA GLY A 21 -23.42 8.80 12.42
C GLY A 21 -22.24 9.45 13.18
N LYS A 22 -21.87 8.94 14.36
CA LYS A 22 -20.64 9.35 15.04
C LYS A 22 -19.45 8.44 14.65
N PRO A 23 -18.20 8.93 14.75
CA PRO A 23 -17.02 8.09 14.54
C PRO A 23 -17.03 6.88 15.49
N TRP A 24 -16.76 5.69 14.95
CA TRP A 24 -16.72 4.46 15.76
C TRP A 24 -15.50 4.47 16.70
N PRO A 25 -15.68 4.34 18.03
CA PRO A 25 -14.55 4.32 18.95
C PRO A 25 -13.80 2.98 18.86
N LEU A 26 -12.59 3.02 18.30
CA LEU A 26 -11.70 1.87 18.22
C LEU A 26 -10.99 1.66 19.58
N SER A 27 -11.16 0.49 20.19
CA SER A 27 -10.45 0.13 21.41
C SER A 27 -9.45 -1.01 21.19
N THR A 28 -8.38 -1.04 21.99
CA THR A 28 -7.35 -2.10 21.93
C THR A 28 -7.95 -3.50 22.19
N HIS A 29 -9.01 -3.57 22.99
CA HIS A 29 -9.73 -4.81 23.26
C HIS A 29 -10.42 -5.37 22.00
N GLN A 30 -10.98 -4.51 21.12
CA GLN A 30 -11.59 -4.94 19.86
C GLN A 30 -10.55 -5.60 18.94
N LEU A 31 -9.34 -5.04 18.85
CA LEU A 31 -8.23 -5.62 18.07
C LEU A 31 -7.77 -6.97 18.61
N ARG A 32 -7.72 -7.10 19.93
CA ARG A 32 -7.33 -8.35 20.58
C ARG A 32 -8.38 -9.44 20.38
N ARG A 33 -9.66 -9.07 20.44
CA ARG A 33 -10.77 -9.99 20.15
C ARG A 33 -10.79 -10.40 18.68
N SER A 34 -10.59 -9.48 17.75
CA SER A 34 -10.53 -9.81 16.31
C SER A 34 -9.40 -10.79 16.01
N LEU A 35 -8.21 -10.60 16.60
CA LEU A 35 -7.09 -11.53 16.43
C LEU A 35 -7.41 -12.95 16.96
N ALA A 36 -8.01 -13.09 18.14
CA ALA A 36 -8.42 -14.41 18.65
C ALA A 36 -9.48 -15.07 17.76
N LEU A 37 -10.42 -14.27 17.27
CA LEU A 37 -11.53 -14.72 16.43
C LEU A 37 -11.02 -15.23 15.07
N TYR A 38 -10.25 -14.41 14.34
CA TYR A 38 -9.69 -14.78 13.05
C TYR A 38 -8.63 -15.88 13.16
N GLY A 39 -7.75 -15.80 14.17
CA GLY A 39 -6.72 -16.82 14.40
C GLY A 39 -7.30 -18.19 14.74
N SER A 40 -8.43 -18.24 15.45
CA SER A 40 -9.13 -19.51 15.71
C SER A 40 -9.89 -20.00 14.47
N SER A 41 -10.46 -19.09 13.67
CA SER A 41 -11.15 -19.47 12.42
C SER A 41 -10.21 -19.95 11.31
N SER A 42 -8.95 -19.51 11.30
CA SER A 42 -7.99 -19.86 10.24
C SER A 42 -7.47 -21.29 10.36
N GLY A 43 -7.59 -21.91 11.54
CA GLY A 43 -6.98 -23.21 11.82
C GLY A 43 -5.46 -23.18 12.00
N PHE A 44 -4.79 -22.04 11.78
CA PHE A 44 -3.34 -21.90 11.96
C PHE A 44 -2.94 -21.77 13.43
N VAL A 45 -3.82 -21.25 14.29
CA VAL A 45 -3.49 -20.93 15.68
C VAL A 45 -4.33 -21.77 16.62
N SER A 46 -3.65 -22.54 17.48
CA SER A 46 -4.31 -23.31 18.52
C SER A 46 -4.75 -22.43 19.69
N LEU A 47 -5.84 -22.79 20.36
CA LEU A 47 -6.35 -22.09 21.54
C LEU A 47 -5.29 -21.88 22.65
N PRO A 48 -4.40 -22.85 22.97
CA PRO A 48 -3.29 -22.63 23.90
C PRO A 48 -2.31 -21.53 23.44
N SER A 49 -2.07 -21.41 22.13
CA SER A 49 -1.20 -20.38 21.55
C SER A 49 -1.82 -19.00 21.70
N VAL A 50 -3.13 -18.86 21.43
CA VAL A 50 -3.89 -17.62 21.72
C VAL A 50 -3.80 -17.28 23.20
N SER A 51 -4.03 -18.25 24.10
CA SER A 51 -3.93 -18.06 25.55
C SER A 51 -2.55 -17.54 25.98
N LYS A 52 -1.47 -18.10 25.39
CA LYS A 52 -0.09 -17.70 25.67
C LYS A 52 0.22 -16.30 25.14
N GLN A 53 -0.14 -16.01 23.89
CA GLN A 53 0.05 -14.69 23.26
C GLN A 53 -0.65 -13.59 24.06
N PHE A 54 -1.81 -13.92 24.60
CA PHE A 54 -2.65 -13.01 25.34
C PHE A 54 -2.35 -12.98 26.85
N LYS A 55 -1.43 -13.82 27.33
CA LYS A 55 -1.16 -13.98 28.76
C LYS A 55 -2.44 -14.25 29.56
N HIS A 56 -3.37 -14.99 28.98
CA HIS A 56 -4.61 -15.37 29.66
C HIS A 56 -4.32 -16.38 30.77
N PHE A 57 -4.90 -16.12 31.95
CA PHE A 57 -4.77 -17.00 33.12
C PHE A 57 -5.45 -18.36 32.89
N THR A 58 -6.58 -18.37 32.16
CA THR A 58 -7.34 -19.59 31.86
C THR A 58 -7.62 -19.73 30.36
N LYS A 59 -7.73 -20.99 29.90
CA LYS A 59 -8.09 -21.29 28.50
C LYS A 59 -9.53 -20.85 28.18
N GLN A 60 -10.40 -20.77 29.18
CA GLN A 60 -11.77 -20.27 29.07
C GLN A 60 -11.80 -18.82 28.60
N LEU A 61 -10.85 -17.99 29.05
CA LEU A 61 -10.76 -16.60 28.59
C LEU A 61 -10.37 -16.54 27.11
N ALA A 62 -9.46 -17.40 26.64
CA ALA A 62 -9.17 -17.51 25.22
C ALA A 62 -10.40 -17.97 24.40
N LYS A 63 -11.19 -18.92 24.92
CA LYS A 63 -12.45 -19.35 24.28
C LYS A 63 -13.46 -18.21 24.19
N TYR A 64 -13.59 -17.42 25.25
CA TYR A 64 -14.48 -16.25 25.28
C TYR A 64 -14.11 -15.23 24.20
N TYR A 65 -12.81 -14.96 24.02
CA TYR A 65 -12.34 -14.04 22.97
C TYR A 65 -12.56 -14.59 21.56
N ALA A 66 -12.39 -15.91 21.37
CA ALA A 66 -12.62 -16.59 20.10
C ALA A 66 -14.12 -16.89 19.83
N ASN A 67 -15.04 -16.48 20.71
CA ASN A 67 -16.44 -16.86 20.61
C ASN A 67 -17.07 -16.46 19.25
N ASN A 68 -17.87 -17.35 18.67
CA ASN A 68 -18.45 -17.27 17.32
C ASN A 68 -17.46 -17.39 16.15
N PHE A 69 -16.23 -17.88 16.35
CA PHE A 69 -15.27 -18.07 15.24
C PHE A 69 -15.80 -19.01 14.13
N GLU A 70 -16.63 -20.00 14.48
CA GLU A 70 -17.20 -20.99 13.55
C GLU A 70 -18.19 -20.37 12.54
N LYS A 71 -18.80 -19.24 12.88
CA LYS A 71 -19.79 -18.57 12.00
C LYS A 71 -19.14 -17.70 10.94
N ILE A 72 -17.83 -17.56 10.97
CA ILE A 72 -17.09 -16.65 10.08
C ILE A 72 -16.80 -17.37 8.78
N LYS A 73 -17.09 -16.69 7.66
CA LYS A 73 -16.57 -17.09 6.35
C LYS A 73 -15.06 -16.84 6.36
N THR A 74 -14.28 -17.92 6.36
CA THR A 74 -12.83 -17.83 6.49
C THR A 74 -12.21 -17.21 5.23
N ILE A 75 -11.26 -16.31 5.45
CA ILE A 75 -10.42 -15.73 4.38
C ILE A 75 -9.12 -16.51 4.17
N PHE A 76 -8.99 -17.66 4.85
CA PHE A 76 -7.78 -18.48 4.85
C PHE A 76 -8.01 -19.86 4.23
N GLY A 77 -9.20 -20.09 3.66
CA GLY A 77 -9.62 -21.38 3.13
C GLY A 77 -10.09 -22.37 4.20
N SER A 78 -10.34 -23.60 3.76
CA SER A 78 -10.61 -24.76 4.62
C SER A 78 -9.45 -25.74 4.51
N TYR A 79 -9.06 -26.33 5.63
CA TYR A 79 -8.10 -27.43 5.62
C TYR A 79 -8.80 -28.70 5.19
N ASP A 80 -8.31 -29.32 4.12
CA ASP A 80 -8.79 -30.62 3.67
C ASP A 80 -7.90 -31.74 4.26
N PRO A 81 -8.45 -32.60 5.15
CA PRO A 81 -7.68 -33.65 5.80
C PRO A 81 -7.08 -34.68 4.84
N GLU A 82 -7.68 -34.90 3.67
CA GLU A 82 -7.24 -35.92 2.71
C GLU A 82 -6.00 -35.45 1.92
N THR A 83 -6.06 -34.23 1.40
CA THR A 83 -4.95 -33.63 0.63
C THR A 83 -3.87 -33.01 1.53
N ARG A 84 -4.18 -32.77 2.81
CA ARG A 84 -3.34 -32.02 3.77
C ARG A 84 -3.00 -30.59 3.30
N GLU A 85 -3.81 -30.04 2.41
CA GLU A 85 -3.64 -28.70 1.86
C GLU A 85 -4.79 -27.78 2.31
N PHE A 86 -4.50 -26.48 2.36
CA PHE A 86 -5.52 -25.47 2.56
C PHE A 86 -6.13 -25.11 1.21
N THR A 87 -7.35 -25.56 0.96
CA THR A 87 -8.08 -25.20 -0.25
C THR A 87 -8.81 -23.89 -0.03
N LEU A 88 -8.49 -22.87 -0.82
CA LEU A 88 -9.28 -21.65 -0.85
C LEU A 88 -10.48 -21.83 -1.78
N PRO A 89 -11.67 -21.35 -1.40
CA PRO A 89 -12.82 -21.33 -2.31
C PRO A 89 -12.49 -20.58 -3.60
N ASN A 90 -13.02 -21.02 -4.74
CA ASN A 90 -12.81 -20.34 -6.02
C ASN A 90 -13.32 -18.88 -6.03
N THR A 91 -14.27 -18.55 -5.15
CA THR A 91 -14.82 -17.19 -4.98
C THR A 91 -14.03 -16.35 -3.96
N HIS A 92 -12.79 -16.72 -3.66
CA HIS A 92 -11.99 -16.05 -2.64
C HIS A 92 -11.40 -14.74 -3.16
N PHE A 93 -11.41 -13.69 -2.31
CA PHE A 93 -10.91 -12.35 -2.66
C PHE A 93 -9.45 -12.34 -3.12
N LEU A 94 -8.65 -13.35 -2.72
CA LEU A 94 -7.25 -13.50 -3.14
C LEU A 94 -7.11 -13.51 -4.66
N TYR A 95 -8.00 -14.21 -5.37
CA TYR A 95 -7.94 -14.27 -6.83
C TYR A 95 -8.27 -12.92 -7.45
N GLU A 96 -9.28 -12.22 -6.90
CA GLU A 96 -9.60 -10.85 -7.32
C GLU A 96 -8.41 -9.91 -7.06
N PHE A 97 -7.77 -10.02 -5.89
CA PHE A 97 -6.61 -9.22 -5.52
C PHE A 97 -5.40 -9.50 -6.43
N GLN A 98 -5.09 -10.78 -6.67
CA GLN A 98 -3.99 -11.20 -7.54
C GLN A 98 -4.18 -10.72 -8.99
N LEU A 99 -5.42 -10.61 -9.47
CA LEU A 99 -5.73 -10.06 -10.79
C LEU A 99 -5.75 -8.53 -10.79
N ALA A 100 -6.37 -7.92 -9.78
CA ALA A 100 -6.58 -6.48 -9.71
C ALA A 100 -5.28 -5.71 -9.50
N MET A 101 -4.36 -6.20 -8.68
CA MET A 101 -3.08 -5.52 -8.39
C MET A 101 -2.22 -5.27 -9.65
N PRO A 102 -1.82 -6.30 -10.42
CA PRO A 102 -1.03 -6.08 -11.64
C PRO A 102 -1.81 -5.31 -12.70
N MET A 103 -3.13 -5.49 -12.77
CA MET A 103 -3.99 -4.75 -13.70
C MET A 103 -4.03 -3.26 -13.37
N GLN A 104 -4.12 -2.89 -12.10
CA GLN A 104 -4.06 -1.51 -11.65
C GLN A 104 -2.71 -0.88 -11.97
N MET A 105 -1.61 -1.58 -11.69
CA MET A 105 -0.25 -1.12 -12.01
C MET A 105 -0.06 -0.89 -13.51
N ALA A 106 -0.60 -1.79 -14.34
CA ALA A 106 -0.60 -1.62 -15.80
C ALA A 106 -1.39 -0.39 -16.23
N TYR A 107 -2.57 -0.17 -15.67
CA TYR A 107 -3.39 1.00 -15.98
C TYR A 107 -2.72 2.31 -15.60
N GLU A 108 -2.07 2.37 -14.45
CA GLU A 108 -1.36 3.56 -14.02
C GLU A 108 -0.16 3.85 -14.94
N LEU A 109 0.61 2.83 -15.33
CA LEU A 109 1.70 3.02 -16.31
C LEU A 109 1.16 3.50 -17.67
N ILE A 110 0.07 2.90 -18.14
CA ILE A 110 -0.56 3.31 -19.41
C ILE A 110 -1.04 4.76 -19.32
N ALA A 111 -1.64 5.15 -18.20
CA ALA A 111 -2.07 6.53 -17.97
C ALA A 111 -0.89 7.51 -17.96
N ASP A 112 0.22 7.14 -17.31
CA ASP A 112 1.44 7.94 -17.31
C ASP A 112 2.05 8.02 -18.72
N VAL A 113 2.13 6.92 -19.48
CA VAL A 113 2.65 6.94 -20.85
C VAL A 113 1.77 7.77 -21.76
N LEU A 114 0.44 7.61 -21.73
CA LEU A 114 -0.45 8.38 -22.59
C LEU A 114 -0.65 9.83 -22.13
N GLY A 115 -0.24 10.17 -20.91
CA GLY A 115 -0.32 11.53 -20.38
C GLY A 115 0.66 12.49 -21.06
N GLU A 116 0.33 13.78 -21.03
CA GLU A 116 1.16 14.83 -21.64
C GLU A 116 2.25 15.36 -20.69
N MET A 117 2.15 15.09 -19.39
CA MET A 117 3.08 15.66 -18.40
C MET A 117 4.48 15.06 -18.54
N PRO A 118 5.55 15.87 -18.67
CA PRO A 118 6.90 15.36 -18.73
C PRO A 118 7.32 14.74 -17.40
N LEU A 119 7.95 13.57 -17.48
CA LEU A 119 8.52 12.86 -16.34
C LEU A 119 10.05 12.84 -16.46
N TYR A 120 10.72 13.04 -15.33
CA TYR A 120 12.19 13.15 -15.24
C TYR A 120 12.80 12.00 -14.43
N GLY A 121 14.10 11.76 -14.58
CA GLY A 121 14.78 10.62 -13.97
C GLY A 121 14.91 9.44 -14.94
N GLY A 122 15.49 8.33 -14.49
CA GLY A 122 15.74 7.17 -15.35
C GLY A 122 14.44 6.51 -15.84
N GLY A 123 13.47 6.33 -14.95
CA GLY A 123 12.15 5.79 -15.30
C GLY A 123 11.34 6.76 -16.15
N GLY A 124 11.48 8.07 -15.88
CA GLY A 124 10.88 9.12 -16.69
C GLY A 124 11.39 9.12 -18.14
N ALA A 125 12.69 8.92 -18.33
CA ALA A 125 13.29 8.80 -19.66
C ALA A 125 12.77 7.56 -20.43
N GLN A 126 12.58 6.43 -19.72
CA GLN A 126 11.98 5.23 -20.33
C GLN A 126 10.52 5.47 -20.76
N ILE A 127 9.71 6.11 -19.91
CA ILE A 127 8.32 6.47 -20.24
C ILE A 127 8.27 7.42 -21.43
N GLN A 128 9.14 8.43 -21.45
CA GLN A 128 9.21 9.39 -22.55
C GLN A 128 9.65 8.72 -23.86
N ALA A 129 10.58 7.77 -23.82
CA ALA A 129 10.96 7.00 -25.01
C ALA A 129 9.77 6.18 -25.55
N GLN A 130 8.94 5.58 -24.68
CA GLN A 130 7.73 4.88 -25.13
C GLN A 130 6.71 5.83 -25.75
N ARG A 131 6.54 7.04 -25.19
CA ARG A 131 5.71 8.10 -25.80
C ARG A 131 6.16 8.45 -27.21
N GLU A 132 7.45 8.64 -27.41
CA GLU A 132 8.02 8.97 -28.72
C GLU A 132 7.81 7.85 -29.75
N ARG A 133 7.87 6.58 -29.32
CA ARG A 133 7.58 5.42 -30.18
C ARG A 133 6.13 5.37 -30.63
N ILE A 134 5.20 5.68 -29.72
CA ILE A 134 3.76 5.78 -30.02
C ILE A 134 3.51 6.97 -30.97
N ALA A 135 4.09 8.13 -30.68
CA ALA A 135 3.94 9.33 -31.51
C ALA A 135 4.52 9.15 -32.93
N SER A 136 5.59 8.36 -33.06
CA SER A 136 6.23 8.03 -34.35
C SER A 136 5.50 6.91 -35.11
N ASN A 137 4.32 6.47 -34.67
CA ASN A 137 3.56 5.33 -35.21
C ASN A 137 4.37 4.03 -35.32
N GLN A 138 5.39 3.82 -34.47
CA GLN A 138 6.14 2.56 -34.45
C GLN A 138 5.35 1.44 -33.76
N ILE A 139 4.48 1.79 -32.81
CA ILE A 139 3.63 0.88 -32.04
C ILE A 139 2.24 1.52 -31.94
N THR A 140 1.18 0.73 -32.10
CA THR A 140 -0.18 1.21 -31.88
C THR A 140 -0.53 1.24 -30.39
N VAL A 141 -1.42 2.14 -29.98
CA VAL A 141 -1.88 2.22 -28.57
C VAL A 141 -2.51 0.90 -28.08
N VAL A 142 -3.14 0.16 -29.00
CA VAL A 142 -3.77 -1.13 -28.70
C VAL A 142 -2.70 -2.19 -28.39
N GLU A 143 -1.70 -2.34 -29.26
CA GLU A 143 -0.59 -3.28 -29.04
C GLU A 143 0.18 -2.95 -27.76
N PHE A 144 0.47 -1.66 -27.54
CA PHE A 144 1.16 -1.22 -26.31
C PHE A 144 0.40 -1.63 -25.04
N ARG A 145 -0.94 -1.48 -25.05
CA ARG A 145 -1.79 -1.87 -23.91
C ARG A 145 -1.77 -3.38 -23.69
N GLU A 146 -1.87 -4.17 -24.75
CA GLU A 146 -1.83 -5.64 -24.67
C GLU A 146 -0.48 -6.14 -24.15
N ASP A 147 0.62 -5.63 -24.68
CA ASP A 147 1.98 -5.99 -24.28
C ASP A 147 2.26 -5.59 -22.82
N THR A 148 1.84 -4.38 -22.42
CA THR A 148 1.99 -3.91 -21.05
C THR A 148 1.23 -4.82 -20.08
N MET A 149 -0.04 -5.11 -20.39
CA MET A 149 -0.86 -6.01 -19.56
C MET A 149 -0.26 -7.42 -19.46
N LYS A 150 0.34 -7.92 -20.53
CA LYS A 150 1.03 -9.22 -20.54
C LYS A 150 2.28 -9.20 -19.66
N GLY A 151 3.10 -8.14 -19.75
CA GLY A 151 4.30 -7.98 -18.94
C GLY A 151 4.02 -7.86 -17.43
N PHE A 152 2.93 -7.19 -17.03
CA PHE A 152 2.51 -7.17 -15.62
C PHE A 152 1.98 -8.53 -15.14
N LYS A 153 1.31 -9.29 -16.01
CA LYS A 153 0.86 -10.66 -15.70
C LYS A 153 2.02 -11.64 -15.56
N SER A 154 3.08 -11.50 -16.36
CA SER A 154 4.29 -12.33 -16.24
C SER A 154 5.24 -11.88 -15.12
N GLY A 155 5.04 -10.68 -14.56
CA GLY A 155 5.90 -10.10 -13.53
C GLY A 155 7.18 -9.47 -14.06
N GLU A 156 7.26 -9.22 -15.37
CA GLU A 156 8.39 -8.53 -16.02
C GLU A 156 8.41 -7.03 -15.73
N PHE A 157 7.23 -6.44 -15.50
CA PHE A 157 7.09 -5.02 -15.19
C PHE A 157 6.63 -4.79 -13.74
N SER A 158 7.14 -3.71 -13.16
CA SER A 158 6.74 -3.18 -11.87
C SER A 158 6.46 -1.69 -12.03
N TYR A 159 5.42 -1.21 -11.38
CA TYR A 159 5.02 0.19 -11.40
C TYR A 159 4.35 0.55 -10.08
N ARG A 160 4.78 1.65 -9.45
CA ARG A 160 4.23 2.15 -8.19
C ARG A 160 4.12 3.65 -8.23
N SER A 161 2.96 4.19 -7.87
CA SER A 161 2.81 5.63 -7.61
C SER A 161 3.61 6.02 -6.36
N THR A 162 4.34 7.14 -6.45
CA THR A 162 5.15 7.69 -5.36
C THR A 162 4.80 9.16 -5.12
N PHE A 163 5.27 9.73 -4.01
CA PHE A 163 5.06 11.14 -3.68
C PHE A 163 5.58 12.09 -4.77
N LEU A 164 6.73 11.78 -5.39
CA LEU A 164 7.30 12.59 -6.45
C LEU A 164 6.77 12.30 -7.85
N GLY A 165 6.00 11.22 -8.04
CA GLY A 165 5.61 10.75 -9.38
C GLY A 165 5.33 9.25 -9.38
N SER A 166 6.18 8.49 -10.05
CA SER A 166 6.06 7.04 -10.21
C SER A 166 7.42 6.36 -10.17
N CYS A 167 7.43 5.05 -9.95
CA CYS A 167 8.62 4.22 -9.86
C CYS A 167 8.43 2.93 -10.65
N THR A 168 9.36 2.63 -11.56
CA THR A 168 9.38 1.44 -12.42
C THR A 168 10.40 0.39 -11.97
N LYS A 169 10.95 0.51 -10.75
CA LYS A 169 11.94 -0.44 -10.22
C LYS A 169 11.31 -1.82 -10.05
N ASN A 170 11.92 -2.83 -10.68
CA ASN A 170 11.60 -4.24 -10.45
C ASN A 170 12.20 -4.71 -9.12
N GLY A 171 11.37 -5.35 -8.29
CA GLY A 171 11.75 -5.85 -6.97
C GLY A 171 11.57 -4.83 -5.83
N ASP A 172 12.32 -5.04 -4.76
CA ASP A 172 12.18 -4.28 -3.53
C ASP A 172 13.01 -2.99 -3.51
N CYS A 173 12.54 -2.02 -2.75
CA CYS A 173 13.21 -0.74 -2.56
C CYS A 173 13.58 -0.60 -1.09
N ASP A 174 14.89 -0.57 -0.81
CA ASP A 174 15.42 -0.52 0.55
C ASP A 174 15.07 0.77 1.28
N THR A 175 14.86 1.86 0.52
CA THR A 175 14.60 3.20 1.07
C THR A 175 13.11 3.53 1.18
N TYR A 176 12.23 2.73 0.56
CA TYR A 176 10.80 3.03 0.52
C TYR A 176 10.18 3.09 1.92
N MET A 177 10.54 2.13 2.79
CA MET A 177 10.03 2.07 4.17
C MET A 177 10.57 3.19 5.07
N LEU A 178 11.71 3.78 4.71
CA LEU A 178 12.33 4.87 5.45
C LEU A 178 11.73 6.25 5.08
N GLY A 179 10.92 6.31 4.03
CA GLY A 179 10.34 7.57 3.54
C GLY A 179 11.36 8.55 2.96
N GLN A 180 12.59 8.10 2.64
CA GLN A 180 13.65 8.99 2.18
C GLN A 180 13.53 9.31 0.69
N VAL A 181 12.80 10.39 0.39
CA VAL A 181 12.43 10.78 -0.98
C VAL A 181 13.62 11.25 -1.83
N THR A 182 14.65 11.82 -1.21
CA THR A 182 15.85 12.33 -1.90
C THR A 182 16.62 11.25 -2.67
N THR A 183 16.54 9.99 -2.23
CA THR A 183 17.16 8.85 -2.91
C THR A 183 16.52 8.55 -4.27
N CYS A 184 15.25 8.91 -4.44
CA CYS A 184 14.56 8.75 -5.72
C CYS A 184 15.11 9.70 -6.80
N LEU A 185 15.72 10.83 -6.42
CA LEU A 185 16.25 11.82 -7.38
C LEU A 185 17.42 11.28 -8.22
N THR A 186 18.12 10.26 -7.71
CA THR A 186 19.27 9.62 -8.36
C THR A 186 18.98 8.19 -8.81
N CYS A 187 17.77 7.69 -8.57
CA CYS A 187 17.40 6.30 -8.88
C CYS A 187 17.04 6.11 -10.35
N ASP A 188 17.55 5.04 -10.96
CA ASP A 188 17.26 4.69 -12.36
C ASP A 188 15.80 4.35 -12.60
N GLY A 189 15.08 3.84 -11.60
CA GLY A 189 13.67 3.49 -11.70
C GLY A 189 12.72 4.64 -11.43
N ALA A 190 13.19 5.83 -11.06
CA ALA A 190 12.33 6.94 -10.67
C ALA A 190 11.84 7.75 -11.88
N ALA A 191 10.54 8.03 -11.89
CA ALA A 191 9.87 8.93 -12.82
C ALA A 191 9.23 10.08 -12.02
N ILE A 192 9.85 11.26 -12.09
CA ILE A 192 9.58 12.40 -11.23
C ILE A 192 8.79 13.45 -12.01
N SER A 193 7.66 13.89 -11.44
CA SER A 193 6.89 15.03 -11.92
C SER A 193 7.35 16.30 -11.21
N LEU A 194 7.67 17.35 -11.99
CA LEU A 194 8.11 18.64 -11.40
C LEU A 194 7.00 19.33 -10.61
N ILE A 195 5.73 19.12 -10.96
CA ILE A 195 4.59 19.70 -10.24
C ILE A 195 4.51 19.09 -8.83
N LYS A 196 4.59 17.75 -8.74
CA LYS A 196 4.60 17.04 -7.47
C LYS A 196 5.83 17.38 -6.64
N LEU A 197 7.01 17.44 -7.26
CA LEU A 197 8.24 17.86 -6.60
C LEU A 197 8.14 19.27 -6.02
N LYS A 198 7.53 20.21 -6.75
CA LYS A 198 7.31 21.57 -6.25
C LYS A 198 6.36 21.60 -5.05
N ALA A 199 5.26 20.86 -5.12
CA ALA A 199 4.31 20.75 -4.01
C ALA A 199 4.98 20.17 -2.75
N GLU A 200 5.88 19.19 -2.93
CA GLU A 200 6.66 18.61 -1.83
C GLU A 200 7.63 19.62 -1.22
N ILE A 201 8.35 20.39 -2.05
CA ILE A 201 9.23 21.48 -1.57
C ILE A 201 8.43 22.51 -0.76
N GLU A 202 7.26 22.94 -1.25
CA GLU A 202 6.38 23.89 -0.56
C GLU A 202 5.80 23.31 0.75
N SER A 203 5.62 21.99 0.83
CA SER A 203 5.24 21.29 2.07
C SER A 203 6.38 21.28 3.08
N GLY A 204 7.58 20.88 2.65
CA GLY A 204 8.75 20.86 3.52
C GLY A 204 9.18 22.24 4.01
N GLU A 205 9.03 23.29 3.20
CA GLU A 205 9.28 24.67 3.65
C GLU A 205 8.32 25.12 4.76
N ARG A 206 7.06 24.67 4.72
CA ARG A 206 6.10 24.91 5.80
C ARG A 206 6.44 24.13 7.06
N GLU A 207 6.88 22.89 6.91
CA GLU A 207 7.30 22.04 8.02
C GLU A 207 8.54 22.61 8.74
N LEU A 208 9.46 23.20 7.98
CA LEU A 208 10.67 23.83 8.50
C LEU A 208 10.38 24.99 9.46
N LEU A 209 9.25 25.70 9.29
CA LEU A 209 8.81 26.76 10.21
C LEU A 209 8.34 26.22 11.57
N ALA A 210 7.90 24.95 11.63
CA ALA A 210 7.47 24.32 12.87
C ALA A 210 8.66 23.90 13.75
N TYR A 211 9.84 23.69 13.17
CA TYR A 211 11.02 23.25 13.89
C TYR A 211 11.85 24.41 14.46
N ALA A 212 12.32 24.22 15.70
CA ALA A 212 13.17 25.18 16.39
C ALA A 212 14.51 25.39 15.65
N VAL A 213 15.03 26.62 15.69
CA VAL A 213 16.31 26.96 15.07
C VAL A 213 17.43 26.19 15.76
N GLY A 214 18.16 25.36 15.00
CA GLY A 214 19.26 24.53 15.50
C GLY A 214 18.88 23.09 15.88
N SER A 215 17.62 22.67 15.72
CA SER A 215 17.21 21.28 15.94
C SER A 215 17.80 20.34 14.87
N GLY A 216 18.01 19.07 15.22
CA GLY A 216 18.56 18.07 14.29
C GLY A 216 17.61 17.78 13.12
N GLU A 217 16.30 17.75 13.39
CA GLU A 217 15.23 17.57 12.42
C GLU A 217 15.26 18.67 11.37
N ARG A 218 15.42 19.93 11.81
CA ARG A 218 15.54 21.08 10.91
C ARG A 218 16.76 20.97 9.99
N GLN A 219 17.92 20.56 10.51
CA GLN A 219 19.14 20.40 9.71
C GLN A 219 19.05 19.25 8.68
N ILE A 220 18.28 18.21 8.99
CA ILE A 220 18.03 17.10 8.05
C ILE A 220 17.12 17.61 6.93
N LEU A 221 15.99 18.23 7.29
CA LEU A 221 15.02 18.75 6.33
C LEU A 221 15.62 19.83 5.42
N GLU A 222 16.45 20.73 5.96
CA GLU A 222 17.19 21.73 5.17
C GLU A 222 18.04 21.08 4.08
N ARG A 223 18.81 20.04 4.43
CA ARG A 223 19.63 19.29 3.46
C ARG A 223 18.78 18.59 2.40
N GLU A 224 17.65 18.01 2.79
CA GLU A 224 16.74 17.35 1.85
C GLU A 224 16.09 18.36 0.90
N LEU A 225 15.63 19.50 1.41
CA LEU A 225 15.09 20.60 0.62
C LEU A 225 16.12 21.15 -0.36
N ASP A 226 17.38 21.32 0.05
CA ASP A 226 18.45 21.79 -0.84
C ASP A 226 18.68 20.82 -2.00
N THR A 227 18.71 19.50 -1.73
CA THR A 227 18.82 18.51 -2.80
C THR A 227 17.62 18.54 -3.75
N MET A 228 16.39 18.64 -3.24
CA MET A 228 15.18 18.74 -4.07
C MET A 228 15.15 20.02 -4.91
N LYS A 229 15.52 21.17 -4.33
CA LYS A 229 15.61 22.46 -5.03
C LYS A 229 16.67 22.43 -6.13
N SER A 230 17.83 21.82 -5.86
CA SER A 230 18.89 21.68 -6.85
C SER A 230 18.45 20.87 -8.07
N PHE A 231 17.72 19.76 -7.84
CA PHE A 231 17.14 18.94 -8.89
C PHE A 231 16.07 19.70 -9.69
N TYR A 232 15.15 20.38 -8.98
CA TYR A 232 14.09 21.17 -9.60
C TYR A 232 14.66 22.28 -10.51
N ALA A 233 15.64 23.04 -10.04
CA ALA A 233 16.28 24.10 -10.81
C ALA A 233 16.96 23.56 -12.09
N LYS A 234 17.68 22.43 -11.97
CA LYS A 234 18.37 21.78 -13.10
C LYS A 234 17.41 21.34 -14.20
N HIS A 235 16.24 20.83 -13.83
CA HIS A 235 15.25 20.31 -14.78
C HIS A 235 14.33 21.40 -15.35
N LYS A 236 13.99 22.42 -14.55
CA LYS A 236 13.26 23.61 -15.04
C LYS A 236 14.05 24.39 -16.10
N ALA A 237 15.37 24.50 -15.93
CA ALA A 237 16.23 25.13 -16.92
C ALA A 237 16.24 24.37 -18.27
N LYS A 238 16.08 23.04 -18.24
CA LYS A 238 16.00 22.21 -19.46
C LYS A 238 14.65 22.33 -20.16
N GLU A 239 13.55 22.53 -19.43
CA GLU A 239 12.24 22.83 -20.04
C GLU A 239 12.28 24.13 -20.83
N ASN A 240 12.81 25.18 -20.23
CA ASN A 240 12.90 26.51 -20.86
C ASN A 240 13.85 26.56 -22.08
N CYS A 241 14.73 25.57 -22.24
CA CYS A 241 15.67 25.49 -23.36
C CYS A 241 15.13 24.65 -24.54
N LYS A 242 14.03 23.90 -24.33
CA LYS A 242 13.37 23.08 -25.36
C LYS A 242 12.11 23.75 -25.94
N GLN A 243 11.61 24.80 -25.30
CA GLN A 243 10.61 25.73 -25.86
C GLN A 243 11.31 26.81 -26.70
#